data_AF-C7J067-F1
#
_entry.id   AF-C7J067-F1
#
_cell.length_a   1.000
_cell.length_b   1.000
_cell.length_c   1.000
_cell.angle_alpha   90.00
_cell.angle_beta   90.00
_cell.angle_gamma   90.00
#
_symmetry.space_group_name_H-M   'P 1'
#
loop_
_entity.id
_entity.type
_entity.pdbx_description
1 polymer ?
#
loop_
_entity_poly.entity_id
_entity_poly.type
_entity_poly.pdbx_seq_one_letter_code
_entity_poly.pdbx_strand_id
1 'polypeptide(L)' 'QLKEILILGCGRHIQPISPELHKFIQSTGMKLEAVDSRNAASTYNILNEEGRPVAAALLPCGVTS' A
#
# COMPACT_ATOMS: atom_id res chain seq x y z
N GLN A 1 -18.55 -4.20 8.23
CA GLN A 1 -17.18 -4.70 8.50
C GLN A 1 -16.22 -3.69 7.91
N LEU A 2 -15.41 -3.02 8.74
CA LEU A 2 -14.38 -2.09 8.26
C LEU A 2 -13.32 -2.91 7.52
N LYS A 3 -13.11 -2.64 6.22
CA LYS A 3 -12.06 -3.31 5.44
C LYS A 3 -10.73 -2.64 5.75
N GLU A 4 -9.78 -3.41 6.23
CA GLU A 4 -8.40 -2.97 6.46
C GLU A 4 -7.73 -2.73 5.09
N ILE A 5 -7.00 -1.64 4.94
CA ILE A 5 -6.33 -1.28 3.68
C ILE A 5 -4.83 -1.47 3.84
N LEU A 6 -4.22 -2.21 2.92
CA LEU A 6 -2.77 -2.25 2.72
C LEU A 6 -2.41 -1.38 1.51
N ILE A 7 -1.63 -0.33 1.75
CA ILE A 7 -1.07 0.51 0.69
C ILE A 7 0.36 0.04 0.40
N LEU A 8 0.61 -0.36 -0.84
CA LEU A 8 1.92 -0.80 -1.32
C LEU A 8 2.58 0.31 -2.15
N GLY A 9 3.59 0.96 -1.56
CA GLY A 9 4.45 1.93 -2.21
C GLY A 9 5.53 1.25 -3.06
N CYS A 10 5.43 1.35 -4.38
CA CYS A 10 6.29 0.65 -5.34
C CYS A 10 7.61 1.37 -5.65
N GLY A 11 8.03 2.31 -4.80
CA GLY A 11 9.19 3.15 -5.04
C GLY A 11 8.84 4.35 -5.91
N ARG A 12 9.69 4.71 -6.86
CA ARG A 12 9.55 5.94 -7.66
C ARG A 12 8.37 5.89 -8.64
N HIS A 13 7.99 4.70 -9.08
CA HIS A 13 6.96 4.48 -10.09
C HIS A 13 6.02 3.36 -9.63
N ILE A 14 4.75 3.47 -9.99
CA ILE A 14 3.78 2.39 -9.81
C ILE A 14 4.25 1.19 -10.64
N GLN A 15 4.23 0.00 -10.04
CA GLN A 15 4.50 -1.25 -10.72
C GLN A 15 3.24 -2.12 -10.73
N PRO A 16 2.97 -2.84 -11.83
CA PRO A 16 1.89 -3.82 -11.85
C PRO A 16 2.09 -4.86 -10.75
N ILE A 17 1.04 -5.08 -9.97
CA ILE A 17 1.04 -6.12 -8.94
C ILE A 17 0.61 -7.44 -9.56
N SER A 18 1.31 -8.52 -9.20
CA SER A 18 0.92 -9.85 -9.66
C SER A 18 -0.49 -10.22 -9.19
N PRO A 19 -1.32 -10.86 -10.03
CA PRO A 19 -2.65 -11.32 -9.64
C PRO A 19 -2.63 -12.23 -8.41
N GLU A 20 -1.57 -13.02 -8.24
CA GLU A 20 -1.35 -13.90 -7.10
C GLU A 20 -1.22 -13.13 -5.79
N LEU A 21 -0.42 -12.05 -5.79
CA LEU A 21 -0.27 -11.19 -4.61
C LEU A 21 -1.58 -10.49 -4.28
N HIS A 22 -2.30 -9.99 -5.30
CA HIS A 22 -3.59 -9.36 -5.09
C HIS A 22 -4.63 -10.32 -4.49
N LYS A 23 -4.70 -11.55 -5.00
CA LYS A 23 -5.57 -12.61 -4.44
C LYS A 23 -5.18 -12.99 -3.02
N PHE A 24 -3.89 -13.11 -2.74
CA PHE A 24 -3.39 -13.41 -1.40
C PHE A 24 -3.83 -12.36 -0.39
N ILE A 25 -3.62 -11.06 -0.67
CA ILE A 25 -4.04 -9.99 0.23
C ILE A 25 -5.57 -9.93 0.37
N GLN A 26 -6.32 -10.14 -0.71
CA GLN A 26 -7.78 -10.22 -0.61
C GLN A 26 -8.25 -11.39 0.28
N SER A 27 -7.54 -12.52 0.25
CA SER A 27 -7.87 -13.68 1.09
C SER A 27 -7.68 -13.42 2.59
N THR A 28 -6.86 -12.44 2.98
CA THR A 28 -6.71 -12.01 4.39
C THR A 28 -7.82 -11.06 4.84
N GLY A 29 -8.73 -10.67 3.94
CA GLY A 29 -9.78 -9.69 4.22
C GLY A 29 -9.36 -8.23 4.01
N MET A 30 -8.11 -8.00 3.59
CA MET A 30 -7.58 -6.66 3.32
C MET A 30 -7.82 -6.24 1.86
N LYS A 31 -7.91 -4.92 1.64
CA LYS A 31 -7.84 -4.32 0.32
C LYS A 31 -6.38 -3.96 0.01
N LEU A 32 -5.90 -4.28 -1.19
CA LEU A 32 -4.58 -3.88 -1.66
C LEU A 32 -4.70 -2.67 -2.60
N GLU A 33 -3.93 -1.61 -2.35
CA GLU A 33 -3.74 -0.49 -3.27
C GLU A 33 -2.26 -0.27 -3.55
N ALA A 34 -1.85 -0.33 -4.82
CA ALA A 34 -0.47 -0.10 -5.23
C ALA A 34 -0.33 1.28 -5.87
N VAL A 35 0.57 2.09 -5.32
CA VAL A 35 0.92 3.44 -5.80
C VAL A 35 2.43 3.66 -5.66
N ASP A 36 2.98 4.79 -6.09
CA ASP A 36 4.36 5.14 -5.77
C ASP A 36 4.50 5.45 -4.26
N SER A 37 5.71 5.29 -3.71
CA SER A 37 5.92 5.38 -2.26
C SER A 37 5.61 6.76 -1.67
N ARG A 38 5.73 7.83 -2.46
CA ARG A 38 5.39 9.19 -2.00
C ARG A 38 3.88 9.30 -1.79
N ASN A 39 3.09 8.89 -2.78
CA ASN A 39 1.64 8.87 -2.67
C ASN A 39 1.16 7.91 -1.59
N ALA A 40 1.79 6.73 -1.46
CA ALA A 40 1.46 5.77 -0.42
C ALA A 40 1.62 6.35 1.00
N ALA A 41 2.73 7.05 1.26
CA ALA A 41 2.97 7.70 2.56
C ALA A 41 1.92 8.78 2.86
N SER A 42 1.56 9.59 1.87
CA SER A 42 0.53 10.62 2.02
C SER A 42 -0.84 10.01 2.35
N THR A 43 -1.27 9.00 1.60
CA THR A 43 -2.55 8.32 1.83
C THR A 43 -2.58 7.59 3.17
N TYR A 44 -1.48 6.95 3.57
CA TYR A 44 -1.36 6.34 4.89
C TYR A 44 -1.59 7.36 6.01
N ASN A 45 -0.94 8.52 5.95
CA ASN A 45 -1.08 9.55 6.98
C ASN A 45 -2.53 9.99 7.13
N ILE A 46 -3.20 10.29 6.01
CA ILE A 46 -4.63 10.72 6.01
C ILE A 46 -5.50 9.64 6.66
N LEU A 47 -5.37 8.38 6.23
CA LEU A 47 -6.21 7.29 6.75
C LEU A 47 -5.94 7.00 8.23
N ASN A 48 -4.67 7.10 8.64
CA ASN A 48 -4.27 6.92 10.03
C ASN A 48 -4.80 8.06 10.93
N GLU A 49 -4.76 9.30 10.45
CA GLU A 49 -5.34 10.47 11.14
C GLU A 49 -6.87 10.36 11.26
N GLU A 50 -7.54 9.80 10.25
CA GLU A 50 -8.98 9.48 10.29
C GLU A 50 -9.33 8.33 11.27
N GLY A 51 -8.34 7.69 11.90
CA GLY A 51 -8.54 6.55 12.80
C GLY A 51 -9.00 5.29 12.07
N ARG A 52 -8.74 5.20 10.76
CA ARG A 52 -9.11 4.04 9.94
C ARG A 52 -8.02 2.97 10.01
N PRO A 53 -8.39 1.68 10.00
CA PRO A 53 -7.40 0.61 9.97
C PRO A 53 -6.67 0.58 8.62
N VAL A 54 -5.41 1.00 8.64
CA VAL A 54 -4.53 1.10 7.48
C VAL A 54 -3.13 0.59 7.80
N ALA A 55 -2.51 -0.09 6.85
CA ALA A 55 -1.11 -0.47 6.85
C ALA A 55 -0.42 0.04 5.57
N ALA A 56 0.88 0.31 5.64
CA ALA A 56 1.68 0.71 4.49
C ALA A 56 2.97 -0.12 4.39
N ALA A 57 3.29 -0.58 3.19
CA ALA A 57 4.56 -1.20 2.85
C ALA A 57 5.23 -0.34 1.77
N LEU A 58 6.36 0.30 2.08
CA LEU A 58 6.99 1.31 1.21
C LEU A 58 8.36 0.84 0.73
N LEU A 59 8.53 0.74 -0.58
CA LEU A 59 9.85 0.56 -1.18
C LEU A 59 10.59 1.91 -1.20
N PRO A 60 11.88 1.96 -0.83
CA PRO A 60 12.65 3.19 -0.82
C PRO A 60 12.87 3.71 -2.24
N CYS A 61 12.69 5.02 -2.44
CA CYS A 61 12.99 5.70 -3.68
C CYS A 61 14.42 6.25 -3.61
N GLY A 62 15.40 5.53 -4.16
CA GLY A 62 16.75 6.09 -4.38
C GLY A 62 17.88 5.51 -3.53
N VAL A 63 17.89 4.20 -3.28
CA VAL A 63 19.13 3.51 -2.90
C VAL A 63 19.87 3.08 -4.16
N THR A 64 20.55 4.02 -4.82
CA THR A 64 21.68 3.65 -5.68
C THR A 64 22.83 3.31 -4.75
N SER A 65 23.24 2.04 -4.73
CA SER A 65 24.55 1.66 -4.17
C SER A 65 25.67 2.27 -4.99
#